data_AF-A0A8T2XCI4-F1
#
_entry.id   AF-A0A8T2XCI4-F1
#
_cell.length_a   1.000
_cell.length_b   1.000
_cell.length_c   1.000
_cell.angle_alpha   90.00
_cell.angle_beta   90.00
_cell.angle_gamma   90.00
#
_symmetry.space_group_name_H-M   'P 1'
#
loop_
_entity.id
_entity.type
_entity.pdbx_description
1 polymer ?
#
loop_
_entity_poly.entity_id
_entity_poly.type
_entity_poly.pdbx_seq_one_letter_code
_entity_poly.pdbx_strand_id
1 'polypeptide(L)'
;MEGDMGKIVGLWETVRSKEVEETKKLWERAFDQPYVKAGGAIEFGGVASIVKPPVYWEVSDTDVNTKYKSLLPRFLLEVCVFVRLNSRMKPVQQERQHNFLRLQIVRCHRELKIDKPISSFSSDTWKKVTHLYCEFGTKGLMLEVRKHGGGCFKTSKLEDSKTFLWNDLLRAPSLTLETHLDDKQARAVASITPPAQAPYLLKCVPDKVTDDSGAMVSDVILRMNNYKPQEGRWLSRTVLDHAGRECFVVRMRVAGGFWRRGGETPSAVKWEDRIIEIREGSWSYVAGSIGRAPEKIVGTATPREPPEHWQAAWCFSTGDELLISWESSTSMSDLNFCLRNQKSSDSLVKLLKGKKMQYRARKISSKSKEHEKRENTEKTDDEDEDEEGFLTLVRFTEDNPIGRPTALLNWKLLIVELLPEEDAVFVLLLCISILRSISEMRKEDVGSLLIRRRLKEAKLGARDWGSVILHPSSFSSTISSPYLQPWYWNAKSVIAPDGGDNVTKQPAVSHSPVEGGDMLYKKGLWHERR
;
A
#
# COMPACT_ATOMS: atom_id res chain seq x y z
N MET A 1 38.91 28.72 26.28
CA MET A 1 37.92 28.54 25.19
C MET A 1 38.64 28.29 23.86
N GLU A 2 39.75 27.51 23.84
CA GLU A 2 40.59 27.41 22.63
C GLU A 2 41.42 26.10 22.55
N GLY A 3 40.96 25.02 23.18
CA GLY A 3 41.74 23.77 23.31
C GLY A 3 41.09 22.48 22.82
N ASP A 4 39.85 22.51 22.32
CA ASP A 4 39.05 21.27 22.16
C ASP A 4 38.35 21.11 20.80
N MET A 5 38.73 21.89 19.79
CA MET A 5 38.20 21.78 18.42
C MET A 5 39.19 21.12 17.44
N GLY A 6 39.96 20.14 17.92
CA GLY A 6 41.01 19.48 17.15
C GLY A 6 40.73 18.02 16.84
N LYS A 7 39.60 17.69 16.19
CA LYS A 7 39.41 16.41 15.46
C LYS A 7 38.15 16.46 14.60
N ILE A 8 38.28 17.03 13.40
CA ILE A 8 37.32 16.78 12.31
C ILE A 8 37.76 15.49 11.66
N VAL A 9 36.98 14.43 11.89
CA VAL A 9 37.20 13.10 11.31
C VAL A 9 36.94 13.18 9.80
N GLY A 10 37.92 12.75 9.01
CA GLY A 10 37.83 12.72 7.55
C GLY A 10 36.77 11.72 7.05
N LEU A 11 36.27 11.97 5.83
CA LEU A 11 35.15 11.30 5.14
C LEU A 11 35.28 9.76 4.98
N TRP A 12 36.34 9.11 5.47
CA TRP A 12 36.66 7.70 5.25
C TRP A 12 37.14 6.92 6.48
N GLU A 13 37.16 7.52 7.68
CA GLU A 13 37.50 6.77 8.90
C GLU A 13 36.29 6.02 9.47
N THR A 14 36.49 4.75 9.82
CA THR A 14 35.48 3.95 10.52
C THR A 14 35.39 4.46 11.97
N VAL A 15 34.51 5.43 12.23
CA VAL A 15 34.31 6.00 13.57
C VAL A 15 33.91 4.89 14.55
N ARG A 16 34.59 4.80 15.69
CA ARG A 16 34.26 3.79 16.69
C ARG A 16 32.92 4.14 17.34
N SER A 17 32.06 3.14 17.56
CA SER A 17 30.75 3.31 18.22
C SER A 17 30.82 4.10 19.54
N LYS A 18 31.93 3.95 20.28
CA LYS A 18 32.20 4.72 21.52
C LYS A 18 32.38 6.23 21.27
N GLU A 19 33.07 6.62 20.21
CA GLU A 19 33.33 8.03 19.84
C GLU A 19 32.03 8.71 19.40
N VAL A 20 31.15 7.98 18.70
CA VAL A 20 29.81 8.47 18.34
C VAL A 20 28.97 8.72 19.59
N GLU A 21 28.97 7.80 20.55
CA GLU A 21 28.21 7.95 21.80
C GLU A 21 28.78 9.07 22.69
N GLU A 22 30.09 9.25 22.73
CA GLU A 22 30.74 10.38 23.43
C GLU A 22 30.37 11.71 22.77
N THR A 23 30.39 11.80 21.44
CA THR A 23 29.99 12.99 20.69
C THR A 23 28.51 13.30 20.90
N LYS A 24 27.65 12.28 20.86
CA LYS A 24 26.22 12.41 21.17
C LYS A 24 26.00 12.99 22.57
N LYS A 25 26.69 12.44 23.58
CA LYS A 25 26.60 12.94 24.96
C LYS A 25 27.12 14.37 25.09
N LEU A 26 28.20 14.71 24.40
CA LEU A 26 28.74 16.06 24.39
C LEU A 26 27.72 17.06 23.82
N TRP A 27 27.12 16.73 22.67
CA TRP A 27 26.08 17.54 22.04
C TRP A 27 24.86 17.72 22.95
N GLU A 28 24.33 16.62 23.48
CA GLU A 28 23.15 16.67 24.37
C GLU A 28 23.41 17.46 25.66
N ARG A 29 24.67 17.51 26.14
CA ARG A 29 25.06 18.38 27.25
C ARG A 29 25.20 19.85 26.84
N ALA A 30 25.80 20.11 25.69
CA ALA A 30 26.09 21.47 25.22
C ALA A 30 24.84 22.22 24.75
N PHE A 31 23.97 21.54 24.01
CA PHE A 31 22.83 22.15 23.33
C PHE A 31 21.47 21.73 23.90
N ASP A 32 21.45 20.75 24.81
CA ASP A 32 20.22 20.18 25.40
C ASP A 32 19.18 19.75 24.35
N GLN A 33 19.67 19.30 23.19
CA GLN A 33 18.87 18.89 22.04
C GLN A 33 19.28 17.47 21.59
N PRO A 34 18.38 16.69 20.98
CA PRO A 34 18.75 15.40 20.42
C PRO A 34 19.90 15.54 19.41
N TYR A 35 20.90 14.65 19.47
CA TYR A 35 22.06 14.69 18.56
C TYR A 35 21.69 14.64 17.07
N VAL A 36 20.54 14.06 16.73
CA VAL A 36 20.02 14.03 15.35
C VAL A 36 19.81 15.43 14.77
N LYS A 37 19.58 16.47 15.59
CA LYS A 37 19.53 17.87 15.13
C LYS A 37 20.85 18.38 14.56
N ALA A 38 21.98 17.74 14.86
CA ALA A 38 23.27 18.09 14.29
C ALA A 38 23.42 17.65 12.81
N GLY A 39 22.38 17.04 12.22
CA GLY A 39 22.47 16.37 10.91
C GLY A 39 23.20 15.03 10.95
N GLY A 40 23.62 14.58 12.14
CA GLY A 40 24.45 13.39 12.35
C GLY A 40 23.70 12.06 12.42
N ALA A 41 22.47 11.96 11.91
CA ALA A 41 21.70 10.72 11.87
C ALA A 41 22.21 9.75 10.79
N ILE A 42 23.49 9.44 10.81
CA ILE A 42 23.99 8.22 10.19
C ILE A 42 24.11 7.23 11.36
N GLU A 43 23.19 6.27 11.44
CA GLU A 43 23.34 5.12 12.34
C GLU A 43 24.56 4.33 11.86
N PHE A 44 25.76 4.72 12.30
CA PHE A 44 27.03 4.03 12.03
C PHE A 44 27.10 2.73 12.86
N GLY A 45 26.21 1.78 12.57
CA GLY A 45 26.49 0.37 12.78
C GLY A 45 27.24 -0.09 11.54
N GLY A 46 28.50 -0.53 11.70
CA GLY A 46 29.38 -0.92 10.58
C GLY A 46 28.71 -1.83 9.54
N VAL A 47 29.30 -1.89 8.34
CA VAL A 47 28.97 -2.57 7.05
C VAL A 47 27.79 -3.59 6.99
N ALA A 48 27.38 -4.22 8.09
CA ALA A 48 26.20 -5.05 8.25
C ALA A 48 24.88 -4.36 8.68
N SER A 49 24.84 -3.07 9.08
CA SER A 49 23.59 -2.43 9.59
C SER A 49 23.14 -1.16 8.85
N ILE A 50 23.37 -1.07 7.55
CA ILE A 50 22.54 -0.17 6.72
C ILE A 50 21.15 -0.82 6.62
N VAL A 51 20.28 -0.52 7.58
CA VAL A 51 18.85 -0.81 7.48
C VAL A 51 18.34 0.09 6.35
N LYS A 52 18.16 -0.50 5.16
CA LYS A 52 17.55 0.22 4.04
C LYS A 52 16.18 0.74 4.49
N PRO A 53 15.82 2.00 4.18
CA PRO A 53 14.52 2.52 4.52
C PRO A 53 13.42 1.61 3.93
N PRO A 54 12.34 1.35 4.69
CA PRO A 54 11.25 0.48 4.23
C PRO A 54 10.42 1.13 3.11
N VAL A 55 10.60 2.44 2.90
CA VAL A 55 9.94 3.22 1.86
C VAL A 55 11.00 3.69 0.89
N TYR A 56 10.80 3.40 -0.39
CA TYR A 56 11.62 3.91 -1.47
C TYR A 56 10.88 5.04 -2.17
N TRP A 57 11.45 6.24 -2.13
CA TRP A 57 10.81 7.46 -2.61
C TRP A 57 11.83 8.42 -3.22
N GLU A 58 12.48 8.00 -4.30
CA GLU A 58 13.32 8.94 -5.04
C GLU A 58 12.48 10.12 -5.54
N VAL A 59 12.99 11.33 -5.32
CA VAL A 59 12.33 12.54 -5.78
C VAL A 59 12.32 12.51 -7.30
N SER A 60 11.12 12.51 -7.86
CA SER A 60 10.90 12.68 -9.29
C SER A 60 10.21 14.00 -9.53
N ASP A 61 10.70 14.74 -10.52
CA ASP A 61 10.06 15.98 -10.96
C ASP A 61 8.89 15.72 -11.92
N THR A 62 8.65 14.45 -12.27
CA THR A 62 7.63 14.05 -13.24
C THR A 62 6.52 13.23 -12.57
N ASP A 63 5.28 13.67 -12.76
CA ASP A 63 4.09 12.89 -12.43
C ASP A 63 3.10 12.85 -13.60
N VAL A 64 3.09 11.73 -14.31
CA VAL A 64 2.25 11.53 -15.50
C VAL A 64 0.78 11.29 -15.15
N ASN A 65 0.48 11.05 -13.86
CA ASN A 65 -0.85 10.71 -13.38
C ASN A 65 -1.69 11.95 -13.03
N THR A 66 -1.09 13.13 -12.97
CA THR A 66 -1.78 14.43 -12.77
C THR A 66 -2.87 14.71 -13.81
N LYS A 67 -2.82 14.04 -14.98
CA LYS A 67 -3.87 14.10 -16.00
C LYS A 67 -5.20 13.45 -15.57
N TYR A 68 -5.19 12.58 -14.57
CA TYR A 68 -6.38 11.94 -14.00
C TYR A 68 -6.86 12.73 -12.78
N LYS A 69 -7.97 13.46 -12.92
CA LYS A 69 -8.49 14.35 -11.86
C LYS A 69 -8.97 13.60 -10.63
N SER A 70 -9.36 12.33 -10.80
CA SER A 70 -9.83 11.46 -9.72
C SER A 70 -8.71 10.81 -8.92
N LEU A 71 -7.45 10.90 -9.38
CA LEU A 71 -6.28 10.34 -8.71
C LEU A 71 -5.48 11.47 -8.07
N LEU A 72 -5.13 11.32 -6.79
CA LEU A 72 -4.46 12.37 -6.02
C LEU A 72 -3.05 11.94 -5.62
N PRO A 73 -2.03 12.78 -5.84
CA PRO A 73 -0.65 12.48 -5.48
C PRO A 73 -0.51 12.30 -3.97
N ARG A 74 0.39 11.41 -3.60
CA ARG A 74 0.71 11.08 -2.21
C ARG A 74 2.02 11.74 -1.84
N PHE A 75 2.06 12.38 -0.68
CA PHE A 75 3.29 12.96 -0.15
C PHE A 75 3.55 12.37 1.22
N LEU A 76 4.77 11.90 1.45
CA LEU A 76 5.17 11.35 2.73
C LEU A 76 6.31 12.19 3.34
N LEU A 77 6.35 12.17 4.67
CA LEU A 77 7.33 12.81 5.53
C LEU A 77 7.99 11.73 6.37
N GLU A 78 9.30 11.81 6.57
CA GLU A 78 9.97 11.04 7.60
C GLU A 78 9.84 11.82 8.92
N VAL A 79 9.45 11.14 9.99
CA VAL A 79 9.13 11.74 11.29
C VAL A 79 9.91 11.02 12.37
N CYS A 80 10.70 11.75 13.15
CA CYS A 80 11.33 11.25 14.36
C CYS A 80 10.81 12.00 15.59
N VAL A 81 10.52 11.26 16.66
CA VAL A 81 10.13 11.85 17.95
C VAL A 81 11.10 11.40 19.02
N PHE A 82 11.60 12.36 19.78
CA PHE A 82 12.50 12.17 20.90
C PHE A 82 11.85 12.67 22.19
N VAL A 83 12.05 11.94 23.28
CA VAL A 83 11.55 12.32 24.61
C VAL A 83 12.69 12.22 25.62
N ARG A 84 12.71 13.19 26.54
CA ARG A 84 13.64 13.26 27.67
C ARG A 84 12.86 13.68 28.92
N LEU A 85 13.13 13.05 30.06
CA LEU A 85 12.56 13.47 31.34
C LEU A 85 13.30 14.69 31.88
N ASN A 86 12.62 15.54 32.63
CA ASN A 86 13.27 16.66 33.29
C ASN A 86 13.90 16.22 34.61
N SER A 87 15.17 16.61 34.82
CA SER A 87 15.97 16.23 36.00
C SER A 87 15.53 16.90 37.30
N ARG A 88 14.74 17.99 37.22
CA ARG A 88 14.39 18.85 38.36
C ARG A 88 13.21 18.35 39.20
N MET A 89 12.50 17.31 38.77
CA MET A 89 11.37 16.76 39.51
C MET A 89 11.64 15.29 39.85
N LYS A 90 11.61 14.96 41.15
CA LYS A 90 11.57 13.58 41.65
C LYS A 90 10.09 13.16 41.75
N PRO A 91 9.50 12.53 40.74
CA PRO A 91 8.20 11.89 40.94
C PRO A 91 8.39 10.68 41.85
N VAL A 92 7.38 10.39 42.66
CA VAL A 92 7.32 9.17 43.47
C VAL A 92 7.38 7.98 42.49
N GLN A 93 8.35 7.06 42.68
CA GLN A 93 8.62 5.95 41.76
C GLN A 93 7.37 5.10 41.43
N GLN A 94 6.38 5.06 42.33
CA GLN A 94 5.10 4.35 42.15
C GLN A 94 4.19 4.96 41.07
N GLU A 95 4.24 6.28 40.82
CA GLU A 95 3.40 6.90 39.78
C GLU A 95 3.90 6.60 38.36
N ARG A 96 5.22 6.41 38.19
CA ARG A 96 5.84 6.13 36.89
C ARG A 96 5.47 4.76 36.31
N GLN A 97 5.10 3.78 37.14
CA GLN A 97 4.79 2.42 36.66
C GLN A 97 3.44 2.35 35.94
N HIS A 98 2.52 3.27 36.23
CA HIS A 98 1.19 3.27 35.64
C HIS A 98 1.03 4.24 34.46
N ASN A 99 1.99 5.15 34.25
CA ASN A 99 1.93 6.14 33.18
C ASN A 99 2.60 5.66 31.89
N PHE A 100 1.96 5.96 30.76
CA PHE A 100 2.47 5.66 29.44
C PHE A 100 2.23 6.83 28.50
N LEU A 101 3.12 6.97 27.53
CA LEU A 101 3.00 7.87 26.41
C LEU A 101 2.29 7.14 25.27
N ARG A 102 1.17 7.67 24.81
CA ARG A 102 0.47 7.19 23.62
C ARG A 102 0.70 8.15 22.46
N LEU A 103 1.17 7.61 21.36
CA LEU A 103 1.31 8.31 20.10
C LEU A 103 0.11 7.97 19.22
N GLN A 104 -0.56 9.00 18.70
CA GLN A 104 -1.69 8.86 17.78
C GLN A 104 -1.50 9.79 16.59
N ILE A 105 -2.07 9.42 15.46
CA ILE A 105 -2.08 10.27 14.28
C ILE A 105 -3.35 11.14 14.26
N VAL A 106 -3.22 12.41 13.87
CA VAL A 106 -4.33 13.37 13.90
C VAL A 106 -5.43 13.03 12.89
N ARG A 107 -5.07 12.56 11.69
CA ARG A 107 -6.00 12.19 10.60
C ARG A 107 -5.51 10.99 9.80
N CYS A 108 -6.39 10.37 8.99
CA CYS A 108 -6.02 9.40 7.95
C CYS A 108 -5.42 8.06 8.43
N HIS A 109 -5.35 7.78 9.73
CA HIS A 109 -5.08 6.42 10.23
C HIS A 109 -5.46 6.34 11.71
N ARG A 110 -6.71 6.71 12.02
CA ARG A 110 -7.19 7.00 13.39
C ARG A 110 -7.14 5.82 14.35
N GLU A 111 -7.06 4.60 13.83
CA GLU A 111 -6.96 3.40 14.67
C GLU A 111 -5.53 3.17 15.20
N LEU A 112 -4.52 3.88 14.67
CA LEU A 112 -3.15 3.73 15.14
C LEU A 112 -2.92 4.39 16.49
N LYS A 113 -2.49 3.56 17.43
CA LYS A 113 -2.07 3.93 18.77
C LYS A 113 -0.80 3.18 19.09
N ILE A 114 0.28 3.91 19.35
CA ILE A 114 1.56 3.33 19.79
C ILE A 114 1.78 3.74 21.24
N ASP A 115 1.79 2.76 22.13
CA ASP A 115 1.97 2.99 23.56
C ASP A 115 3.42 2.69 23.96
N LYS A 116 4.05 3.61 24.71
CA LYS A 116 5.40 3.48 25.26
C LYS A 116 5.39 3.81 26.75
N PRO A 117 5.89 2.95 27.64
CA PRO A 117 5.90 3.22 29.07
C PRO A 117 6.84 4.40 29.40
N ILE A 118 6.40 5.31 30.28
CA ILE A 118 7.20 6.48 30.66
C ILE A 118 8.48 6.07 31.41
N SER A 119 8.44 4.94 32.13
CA SER A 119 9.61 4.35 32.78
C SER A 119 10.75 4.00 31.82
N SER A 120 10.50 3.95 30.51
CA SER A 120 11.53 3.70 29.50
C SER A 120 12.38 4.93 29.15
N PHE A 121 12.02 6.12 29.65
CA PHE A 121 12.74 7.38 29.44
C PHE A 121 13.59 7.74 30.65
N SER A 122 14.67 8.50 30.43
CA SER A 122 15.56 8.98 31.49
C SER A 122 15.72 10.50 31.45
N SER A 123 16.26 11.08 32.52
CA SER A 123 16.63 12.50 32.58
C SER A 123 17.94 12.82 31.88
N ASP A 124 18.74 11.80 31.59
CA ASP A 124 20.17 11.98 31.29
C ASP A 124 20.45 12.04 29.79
N THR A 125 19.53 11.54 28.96
CA THR A 125 19.69 11.51 27.50
C THR A 125 18.34 11.60 26.79
N TRP A 126 18.36 12.09 25.55
CA TRP A 126 17.20 12.04 24.66
C TRP A 126 17.02 10.64 24.09
N LYS A 127 15.80 10.09 24.21
CA LYS A 127 15.45 8.79 23.66
C LYS A 127 14.54 8.92 22.45
N LYS A 128 14.92 8.29 21.33
CA LYS A 128 14.06 8.13 20.15
C LYS A 128 12.87 7.23 20.53
N VAL A 129 11.67 7.79 20.49
CA VAL A 129 10.42 7.11 20.87
C VAL A 129 9.82 6.39 19.67
N THR A 130 9.83 7.07 18.53
CA THR A 130 9.32 6.54 17.27
C THR A 130 10.05 7.17 16.09
N HIS A 131 10.08 6.40 15.01
CA HIS A 131 10.59 6.76 13.71
C HIS A 131 9.61 6.20 12.67
N LEU A 132 8.92 7.11 12.00
CA LEU A 132 7.77 6.83 11.14
C LEU A 132 7.98 7.50 9.78
N TYR A 133 7.32 6.96 8.78
CA TYR A 133 7.05 7.61 7.50
C TYR A 133 5.55 7.89 7.47
N CYS A 134 5.16 9.15 7.44
CA CYS A 134 3.77 9.57 7.57
C CYS A 134 3.33 10.34 6.33
N GLU A 135 2.13 10.05 5.84
CA GLU A 135 1.55 10.85 4.77
C GLU A 135 1.22 12.24 5.25
N PHE A 136 1.49 13.25 4.43
CA PHE A 136 1.17 14.64 4.73
C PHE A 136 -0.33 14.85 5.04
N GLY A 137 -1.19 14.04 4.42
CA GLY A 137 -2.64 14.00 4.68
C GLY A 137 -3.01 13.66 6.12
N THR A 138 -2.11 13.03 6.89
CA THR A 138 -2.32 12.72 8.31
C THR A 138 -2.34 13.94 9.24
N LYS A 139 -1.94 15.12 8.72
CA LYS A 139 -1.95 16.45 9.38
C LYS A 139 -1.08 16.64 10.62
N GLY A 140 -0.74 15.60 11.35
CA GLY A 140 0.11 15.70 12.52
C GLY A 140 0.16 14.43 13.35
N LEU A 141 0.94 14.52 14.42
CA LEU A 141 1.09 13.50 15.44
C LEU A 141 0.70 14.08 16.80
N MET A 142 -0.09 13.34 17.57
CA MET A 142 -0.48 13.67 18.94
C MET A 142 0.28 12.78 19.93
N LEU A 143 0.80 13.40 20.97
CA LEU A 143 1.41 12.77 22.14
C LEU A 143 0.46 12.94 23.33
N GLU A 144 -0.06 11.83 23.83
CA GLU A 144 -0.92 11.78 25.00
C GLU A 144 -0.16 11.14 26.17
N VAL A 145 -0.10 11.81 27.31
CA VAL A 145 0.32 11.22 28.57
C VAL A 145 -0.90 10.61 29.24
N ARG A 146 -0.89 9.30 29.46
CA ARG A 146 -2.01 8.55 30.03
C ARG A 146 -1.60 7.76 31.25
N LYS A 147 -2.54 7.59 32.18
CA LYS A 147 -2.39 6.75 33.38
C LYS A 147 -3.32 5.55 33.29
N HIS A 148 -2.80 4.35 33.54
CA HIS A 148 -3.64 3.16 33.68
C HIS A 148 -4.53 3.30 34.92
N GLY A 149 -5.82 3.03 34.78
CA GLY A 149 -6.74 2.93 35.92
C GLY A 149 -6.46 1.68 36.75
N GLY A 150 -6.78 1.73 38.05
CA GLY A 150 -6.73 0.56 38.93
C GLY A 150 -8.04 -0.25 38.81
N GLY A 151 -7.94 -1.53 38.47
CA GLY A 151 -9.07 -2.47 38.43
C GLY A 151 -9.02 -3.50 37.29
N CYS A 152 -10.01 -4.41 37.25
CA CYS A 152 -10.13 -5.48 36.23
C CYS A 152 -10.48 -4.97 34.82
N PHE A 153 -10.83 -3.69 34.68
CA PHE A 153 -11.15 -3.06 33.39
C PHE A 153 -9.95 -2.24 32.90
N LYS A 154 -9.54 -2.46 31.65
CA LYS A 154 -8.46 -1.71 30.96
C LYS A 154 -8.87 -0.27 30.59
N THR A 155 -9.24 0.54 31.58
CA THR A 155 -9.51 1.96 31.40
C THR A 155 -8.23 2.77 31.60
N SER A 156 -7.99 3.79 30.78
CA SER A 156 -6.86 4.72 30.94
C SER A 156 -7.35 6.17 30.94
N LYS A 157 -6.87 6.96 31.90
CA LYS A 157 -7.17 8.38 32.02
C LYS A 157 -6.13 9.20 31.24
N LEU A 158 -6.58 10.24 30.54
CA LEU A 158 -5.71 11.21 29.89
C LEU A 158 -5.28 12.25 30.94
N GLU A 159 -3.98 12.50 31.06
CA GLU A 159 -3.43 13.52 31.96
C GLU A 159 -3.02 14.78 31.19
N ASP A 160 -2.29 14.64 30.08
CA ASP A 160 -1.89 15.75 29.20
C ASP A 160 -1.87 15.31 27.73
N SER A 161 -1.99 16.25 26.81
CA SER A 161 -1.86 16.01 25.37
C SER A 161 -1.21 17.19 24.65
N LYS A 162 -0.27 16.89 23.75
CA LYS A 162 0.38 17.85 22.85
C LYS A 162 0.34 17.34 21.41
N THR A 163 0.19 18.25 20.47
CA THR A 163 0.10 17.91 19.04
C THR A 163 1.22 18.61 18.27
N PHE A 164 1.89 17.85 17.41
CA PHE A 164 2.80 18.35 16.39
C PHE A 164 2.08 18.33 15.04
N LEU A 165 1.67 19.51 14.55
CA LEU A 165 1.09 19.63 13.22
C LEU A 165 2.20 19.72 12.17
N TRP A 166 2.02 19.04 11.04
CA TRP A 166 3.01 19.07 9.95
C TRP A 166 3.27 20.48 9.43
N ASN A 167 2.23 21.30 9.31
CA ASN A 167 2.36 22.69 8.86
C ASN A 167 3.15 23.55 9.84
N ASP A 168 3.09 23.29 11.14
CA ASP A 168 3.86 24.04 12.14
C ASP A 168 5.33 23.63 12.07
N LEU A 169 5.60 22.34 11.91
CA LEU A 169 6.95 21.81 11.71
C LEU A 169 7.57 22.36 10.41
N LEU A 170 6.83 22.42 9.31
CA LEU A 170 7.33 22.97 8.03
C LEU A 170 7.67 24.46 8.10
N ARG A 171 7.00 25.21 8.98
CA ARG A 171 7.31 26.63 9.23
C ARG A 171 8.47 26.81 10.21
N ALA A 172 8.88 25.76 10.92
CA ALA A 172 9.96 25.83 11.88
C ALA A 172 11.32 25.91 11.15
N PRO A 173 12.26 26.77 11.58
CA PRO A 173 13.55 26.98 10.89
C PRO A 173 14.42 25.72 10.71
N SER A 174 14.19 24.68 11.52
CA SER A 174 14.94 23.41 11.49
C SER A 174 14.03 22.19 11.27
N LEU A 175 12.82 22.40 10.74
CA LEU A 175 11.79 21.37 10.59
C LEU A 175 11.51 20.59 11.88
N THR A 176 11.71 21.24 13.02
CA THR A 176 11.72 20.62 14.33
C THR A 176 11.03 21.52 15.34
N LEU A 177 10.19 20.93 16.19
CA LEU A 177 9.49 21.61 17.27
C LEU A 177 9.73 20.90 18.60
N GLU A 178 9.80 21.68 19.67
CA GLU A 178 9.91 21.21 21.05
C GLU A 178 8.64 21.56 21.82
N THR A 179 8.21 20.68 22.70
CA THR A 179 7.13 20.91 23.66
C THR A 179 7.43 20.28 25.01
N HIS A 180 6.75 20.79 26.04
CA HIS A 180 6.72 20.19 27.36
C HIS A 180 5.48 19.31 27.51
N LEU A 181 5.62 18.20 28.25
CA LEU A 181 4.56 17.24 28.58
C LEU A 181 4.42 17.15 30.12
N ASP A 182 3.20 16.87 30.57
CA ASP A 182 2.87 16.50 31.96
C ASP A 182 3.39 17.54 32.97
N ASP A 183 2.86 18.77 32.89
CA ASP A 183 3.29 19.91 33.72
C ASP A 183 4.82 20.14 33.75
N LYS A 184 5.47 19.94 32.59
CA LYS A 184 6.92 20.05 32.40
C LYS A 184 7.72 18.96 33.13
N GLN A 185 7.16 17.77 33.34
CA GLN A 185 7.94 16.60 33.78
C GLN A 185 8.76 15.97 32.65
N ALA A 186 8.32 16.12 31.40
CA ALA A 186 9.05 15.64 30.23
C ALA A 186 9.10 16.69 29.12
N ARG A 187 10.07 16.52 28.23
CA ARG A 187 10.22 17.28 27.00
C ARG A 187 10.13 16.33 25.83
N ALA A 188 9.48 16.79 24.77
CA ALA A 188 9.36 16.08 23.51
C ALA A 188 9.81 16.96 22.37
N VAL A 189 10.57 16.38 21.45
CA VAL A 189 11.02 17.01 20.21
C VAL A 189 10.56 16.16 19.05
N ALA A 190 9.87 16.76 18.08
CA ALA A 190 9.52 16.11 16.82
C ALA A 190 10.24 16.80 15.68
N SER A 191 10.86 16.02 14.79
CA SER A 191 11.54 16.50 13.58
C SER A 191 10.99 15.82 12.34
N ILE A 192 10.93 16.54 11.22
CA ILE A 192 10.47 16.01 9.93
C ILE A 192 11.45 16.29 8.78
N THR A 193 11.38 15.50 7.72
CA THR A 193 11.90 15.88 6.40
C THR A 193 10.89 16.73 5.63
N PRO A 194 11.28 17.46 4.58
CA PRO A 194 10.33 18.00 3.62
C PRO A 194 9.48 16.88 2.98
N PRO A 195 8.20 17.13 2.64
CA PRO A 195 7.36 16.11 2.03
C PRO A 195 7.86 15.76 0.63
N ALA A 196 8.07 14.47 0.38
CA ALA A 196 8.45 13.92 -0.91
C ALA A 196 7.27 13.18 -1.53
N GLN A 197 7.14 13.24 -2.85
CA GLN A 197 6.12 12.47 -3.55
C GLN A 197 6.40 10.98 -3.40
N ALA A 198 5.37 10.22 -3.03
CA ALA A 198 5.44 8.79 -2.80
C ALA A 198 4.72 8.01 -3.90
N PRO A 199 5.01 6.70 -4.04
CA PRO A 199 4.31 5.85 -5.00
C PRO A 199 2.80 5.88 -4.79
N TYR A 200 2.02 5.83 -5.87
CA TYR A 200 0.59 5.59 -5.81
C TYR A 200 0.31 4.17 -5.35
N LEU A 201 -0.73 4.00 -4.54
CA LEU A 201 -1.17 2.72 -3.98
C LEU A 201 -2.65 2.56 -4.32
N LEU A 202 -2.97 1.57 -5.15
CA LEU A 202 -4.32 1.33 -5.65
C LEU A 202 -4.72 -0.12 -5.39
N LYS A 203 -5.99 -0.35 -5.09
CA LYS A 203 -6.59 -1.69 -5.00
C LYS A 203 -7.91 -1.75 -5.74
N CYS A 204 -8.19 -2.86 -6.41
CA CYS A 204 -9.47 -3.07 -7.08
C CYS A 204 -10.37 -3.95 -6.22
N VAL A 205 -11.56 -3.45 -5.88
CA VAL A 205 -12.54 -4.20 -5.09
C VAL A 205 -13.72 -4.64 -5.96
N PRO A 206 -14.29 -5.84 -5.75
CA PRO A 206 -15.50 -6.28 -6.42
C PRO A 206 -16.67 -5.30 -6.29
N ASP A 207 -17.45 -5.16 -7.36
CA ASP A 207 -18.69 -4.39 -7.35
C ASP A 207 -19.79 -5.10 -8.17
N LYS A 208 -20.98 -4.50 -8.19
CA LYS A 208 -22.13 -4.98 -8.95
C LYS A 208 -21.84 -4.98 -10.45
N VAL A 209 -22.50 -5.90 -11.14
CA VAL A 209 -22.42 -6.01 -12.60
C VAL A 209 -23.04 -4.78 -13.25
N THR A 210 -22.43 -4.31 -14.34
CA THR A 210 -22.98 -3.22 -15.16
C THR A 210 -23.47 -3.73 -16.52
N ASP A 211 -24.43 -3.01 -17.09
CA ASP A 211 -24.87 -3.12 -18.48
C ASP A 211 -23.92 -2.33 -19.40
N ASP A 212 -24.10 -2.39 -20.72
CA ASP A 212 -23.26 -1.74 -21.73
C ASP A 212 -23.16 -0.21 -21.53
N SER A 213 -24.23 0.42 -21.01
CA SER A 213 -24.25 1.86 -20.69
C SER A 213 -23.42 2.22 -19.45
N GLY A 214 -22.98 1.23 -18.67
CA GLY A 214 -22.26 1.42 -17.41
C GLY A 214 -23.18 1.55 -16.20
N ALA A 215 -24.49 1.35 -16.35
CA ALA A 215 -25.42 1.34 -15.23
C ALA A 215 -25.42 -0.03 -14.54
N MET A 216 -25.48 -0.05 -13.21
CA MET A 216 -25.57 -1.31 -12.47
C MET A 216 -26.86 -2.06 -12.82
N VAL A 217 -26.74 -3.35 -13.10
CA VAL A 217 -27.88 -4.22 -13.42
C VAL A 217 -28.78 -4.34 -12.19
N SER A 218 -29.97 -3.75 -12.25
CA SER A 218 -30.89 -3.72 -11.11
C SER A 218 -32.31 -3.28 -11.48
N ASP A 219 -33.29 -3.74 -10.70
CA ASP A 219 -34.68 -3.29 -10.82
C ASP A 219 -34.85 -1.78 -10.56
N VAL A 220 -33.92 -1.14 -9.85
CA VAL A 220 -33.90 0.32 -9.67
C VAL A 220 -33.62 1.01 -10.98
N ILE A 221 -32.55 0.62 -11.68
CA ILE A 221 -32.20 1.21 -12.98
C ILE A 221 -33.26 0.90 -14.03
N LEU A 222 -33.81 -0.32 -14.05
CA LEU A 222 -34.92 -0.68 -14.94
C LEU A 222 -36.10 0.27 -14.75
N ARG A 223 -36.54 0.51 -13.51
CA ARG A 223 -37.64 1.46 -13.21
C ARG A 223 -37.32 2.88 -13.66
N MET A 224 -36.10 3.35 -13.39
CA MET A 224 -35.66 4.69 -13.81
C MET A 224 -35.59 4.85 -15.33
N ASN A 225 -35.39 3.76 -16.07
CA ASN A 225 -35.31 3.75 -17.52
C ASN A 225 -36.61 3.28 -18.21
N ASN A 226 -37.77 3.50 -17.58
CA ASN A 226 -39.08 3.11 -18.12
C ASN A 226 -39.15 1.62 -18.52
N TYR A 227 -38.50 0.75 -17.75
CA TYR A 227 -38.42 -0.70 -17.97
C TYR A 227 -37.79 -1.11 -19.32
N LYS A 228 -37.02 -0.22 -19.96
CA LYS A 228 -36.18 -0.61 -21.09
C LYS A 228 -35.15 -1.66 -20.63
N PRO A 229 -34.97 -2.77 -21.37
CA PRO A 229 -34.04 -3.82 -20.97
C PRO A 229 -32.60 -3.32 -20.82
N GLN A 230 -31.88 -3.89 -19.84
CA GLN A 230 -30.45 -3.62 -19.64
C GLN A 230 -29.62 -4.63 -20.44
N GLU A 231 -28.94 -4.13 -21.47
CA GLU A 231 -28.12 -4.89 -22.43
C GLU A 231 -26.69 -5.09 -21.94
N GLY A 232 -26.12 -6.28 -22.15
CA GLY A 232 -24.74 -6.58 -21.81
C GLY A 232 -24.52 -6.87 -20.33
N ARG A 233 -23.43 -7.58 -20.03
CA ARG A 233 -23.01 -7.92 -18.67
C ARG A 233 -21.52 -7.73 -18.54
N TRP A 234 -21.16 -6.86 -17.61
CA TRP A 234 -19.80 -6.47 -17.30
C TRP A 234 -19.49 -6.72 -15.83
N LEU A 235 -18.47 -7.52 -15.55
CA LEU A 235 -17.90 -7.56 -14.21
C LEU A 235 -17.28 -6.20 -13.94
N SER A 236 -17.66 -5.57 -12.83
CA SER A 236 -17.14 -4.26 -12.46
C SER A 236 -16.28 -4.35 -11.20
N ARG A 237 -15.21 -3.56 -11.18
CA ARG A 237 -14.33 -3.38 -10.02
C ARG A 237 -14.16 -1.89 -9.76
N THR A 238 -14.26 -1.50 -8.50
CA THR A 238 -13.98 -0.13 -8.06
C THR A 238 -12.51 -0.05 -7.70
N VAL A 239 -11.78 0.88 -8.29
CA VAL A 239 -10.37 1.14 -7.94
C VAL A 239 -10.34 2.18 -6.84
N LEU A 240 -9.84 1.77 -5.69
CA LEU A 240 -9.66 2.61 -4.52
C LEU A 240 -8.20 2.99 -4.37
N ASP A 241 -7.93 4.24 -4.01
CA ASP A 241 -6.60 4.63 -3.53
C ASP A 241 -6.34 4.13 -2.11
N HIS A 242 -5.17 4.50 -1.59
CA HIS A 242 -4.73 4.11 -0.25
C HIS A 242 -5.62 4.62 0.88
N ALA A 243 -6.31 5.73 0.66
CA ALA A 243 -7.25 6.34 1.59
C ALA A 243 -8.68 5.79 1.43
N GLY A 244 -8.93 4.95 0.43
CA GLY A 244 -10.25 4.37 0.14
C GLY A 244 -11.13 5.23 -0.76
N ARG A 245 -10.57 6.24 -1.43
CA ARG A 245 -11.32 7.09 -2.40
C ARG A 245 -11.42 6.38 -3.74
N GLU A 246 -12.58 6.50 -4.38
CA GLU A 246 -12.80 5.92 -5.71
C GLU A 246 -12.10 6.75 -6.79
N CYS A 247 -11.13 6.15 -7.46
CA CYS A 247 -10.34 6.82 -8.51
C CYS A 247 -10.77 6.38 -9.91
N PHE A 248 -11.06 5.08 -10.09
CA PHE A 248 -11.44 4.52 -11.37
C PHE A 248 -12.50 3.43 -11.20
N VAL A 249 -13.16 3.09 -12.30
CA VAL A 249 -13.99 1.88 -12.42
C VAL A 249 -13.42 1.02 -13.54
N VAL A 250 -13.06 -0.22 -13.23
CA VAL A 250 -12.70 -1.23 -14.21
C VAL A 250 -13.96 -2.00 -14.59
N ARG A 251 -14.19 -2.19 -15.89
CA ARG A 251 -15.28 -3.02 -16.42
C ARG A 251 -14.69 -4.08 -17.35
N MET A 252 -15.11 -5.33 -17.18
CA MET A 252 -14.68 -6.46 -18.01
C MET A 252 -15.91 -7.08 -18.67
N ARG A 253 -15.98 -7.05 -20.01
CA ARG A 253 -17.12 -7.59 -20.75
C ARG A 253 -17.13 -9.11 -20.65
N VAL A 254 -18.30 -9.69 -20.39
CA VAL A 254 -18.44 -11.14 -20.15
C VAL A 254 -19.57 -11.73 -20.97
N ALA A 255 -20.68 -11.00 -21.08
CA ALA A 255 -21.86 -11.46 -21.82
C ALA A 255 -22.58 -10.30 -22.53
N GLY A 256 -23.28 -10.66 -23.61
CA GLY A 256 -24.11 -9.78 -24.42
C GLY A 256 -25.59 -10.15 -24.31
N GLY A 257 -26.44 -9.37 -25.00
CA GLY A 257 -27.88 -9.55 -24.98
C GLY A 257 -28.56 -8.87 -23.80
N PHE A 258 -29.89 -8.82 -23.82
CA PHE A 258 -30.70 -8.22 -22.76
C PHE A 258 -31.34 -9.28 -21.87
N TRP A 259 -31.71 -8.88 -20.66
CA TRP A 259 -32.56 -9.69 -19.79
C TRP A 259 -34.00 -9.17 -19.82
N ARG A 260 -34.96 -10.08 -20.01
CA ARG A 260 -36.41 -9.83 -19.82
C ARG A 260 -37.00 -10.92 -18.93
N ARG A 261 -37.88 -10.57 -17.97
CA ARG A 261 -38.61 -11.57 -17.16
C ARG A 261 -39.34 -12.52 -18.11
N GLY A 262 -38.99 -13.81 -18.08
CA GLY A 262 -39.61 -14.85 -18.90
C GLY A 262 -39.17 -14.92 -20.37
N GLY A 263 -38.08 -14.22 -20.77
CA GLY A 263 -37.59 -14.17 -22.15
C GLY A 263 -36.08 -14.45 -22.31
N GLU A 264 -35.45 -13.79 -23.29
CA GLU A 264 -34.03 -13.97 -23.64
C GLU A 264 -33.08 -13.87 -22.44
N THR A 265 -32.12 -14.79 -22.39
CA THR A 265 -31.07 -14.87 -21.37
C THR A 265 -29.76 -14.35 -21.96
N PRO A 266 -29.02 -13.47 -21.24
CA PRO A 266 -27.70 -13.04 -21.67
C PRO A 266 -26.80 -14.26 -21.94
N SER A 267 -25.95 -14.17 -22.96
CA SER A 267 -25.04 -15.22 -23.37
C SER A 267 -23.60 -14.72 -23.39
N ALA A 268 -22.65 -15.62 -23.15
CA ALA A 268 -21.23 -15.26 -23.14
C ALA A 268 -20.82 -14.65 -24.48
N VAL A 269 -20.09 -13.53 -24.45
CA VAL A 269 -19.57 -12.92 -25.67
C VAL A 269 -18.44 -13.76 -26.25
N LYS A 270 -18.22 -13.62 -27.57
CA LYS A 270 -17.08 -14.20 -28.25
C LYS A 270 -15.77 -13.63 -27.70
N TRP A 271 -14.66 -14.32 -27.95
CA TRP A 271 -13.39 -13.99 -27.31
C TRP A 271 -12.92 -12.56 -27.67
N GLU A 272 -13.12 -12.13 -28.92
CA GLU A 272 -12.73 -10.83 -29.44
C GLU A 272 -13.45 -9.65 -28.76
N ASP A 273 -14.64 -9.91 -28.22
CA ASP A 273 -15.49 -8.92 -27.55
C ASP A 273 -15.22 -8.84 -26.03
N ARG A 274 -14.31 -9.64 -25.47
CA ARG A 274 -13.99 -9.70 -24.03
C ARG A 274 -13.06 -8.57 -23.58
N ILE A 275 -13.40 -7.34 -23.96
CA ILE A 275 -12.61 -6.15 -23.68
C ILE A 275 -12.65 -5.75 -22.20
N ILE A 276 -11.62 -5.02 -21.80
CA ILE A 276 -11.50 -4.37 -20.49
C ILE A 276 -11.54 -2.86 -20.70
N GLU A 277 -12.32 -2.14 -19.90
CA GLU A 277 -12.35 -0.68 -19.85
C GLU A 277 -11.91 -0.17 -18.48
N ILE A 278 -11.17 0.93 -18.46
CA ILE A 278 -10.90 1.74 -17.27
C ILE A 278 -11.55 3.09 -17.46
N ARG A 279 -12.44 3.45 -16.54
CA ARG A 279 -13.19 4.70 -16.53
C ARG A 279 -12.72 5.58 -15.38
N GLU A 280 -12.40 6.83 -15.67
CA GLU A 280 -11.91 7.79 -14.68
C GLU A 280 -13.05 8.37 -13.86
N GLY A 281 -12.96 8.26 -12.54
CA GLY A 281 -13.90 8.83 -11.59
C GLY A 281 -14.55 7.82 -10.65
N SER A 282 -15.48 8.34 -9.85
CA SER A 282 -16.29 7.58 -8.89
C SER A 282 -17.64 7.18 -9.48
N TRP A 283 -18.32 6.24 -8.83
CA TRP A 283 -19.69 5.92 -9.21
C TRP A 283 -20.64 7.10 -9.00
N SER A 284 -21.61 7.25 -9.90
CA SER A 284 -22.75 8.15 -9.74
C SER A 284 -23.91 7.38 -9.12
N TYR A 285 -24.03 7.42 -7.78
CA TYR A 285 -25.09 6.69 -7.06
C TYR A 285 -26.46 7.34 -7.23
N VAL A 286 -27.47 6.51 -7.49
CA VAL A 286 -28.87 6.92 -7.64
C VAL A 286 -29.76 6.38 -6.54
N ALA A 287 -29.40 5.25 -5.91
CA ALA A 287 -30.12 4.71 -4.77
C ALA A 287 -29.24 3.75 -3.95
N GLY A 288 -28.89 4.13 -2.72
CA GLY A 288 -28.02 3.30 -1.87
C GLY A 288 -26.70 2.97 -2.58
N SER A 289 -26.42 1.68 -2.75
CA SER A 289 -25.23 1.18 -3.47
C SER A 289 -25.44 0.94 -4.97
N ILE A 290 -26.55 1.40 -5.55
CA ILE A 290 -26.82 1.34 -7.00
C ILE A 290 -26.37 2.64 -7.65
N GLY A 291 -25.56 2.53 -8.71
CA GLY A 291 -25.06 3.68 -9.45
C GLY A 291 -24.74 3.41 -10.91
N ARG A 292 -24.14 4.40 -11.55
CA ARG A 292 -23.60 4.35 -12.91
C ARG A 292 -22.10 4.62 -12.91
N ALA A 293 -21.36 3.87 -13.72
CA ALA A 293 -19.94 4.07 -13.90
C ALA A 293 -19.68 5.43 -14.59
N PRO A 294 -18.51 6.04 -14.40
CA PRO A 294 -18.15 7.26 -15.11
C PRO A 294 -18.18 7.10 -16.63
N GLU A 295 -18.49 8.17 -17.36
CA GLU A 295 -18.56 8.14 -18.83
C GLU A 295 -17.16 8.13 -19.48
N LYS A 296 -16.19 8.82 -18.88
CA LYS A 296 -14.84 9.01 -19.45
C LYS A 296 -14.03 7.72 -19.40
N ILE A 297 -13.89 7.05 -20.55
CA ILE A 297 -12.96 5.93 -20.73
C ILE A 297 -11.55 6.50 -20.92
N VAL A 298 -10.61 6.04 -20.10
CA VAL A 298 -9.20 6.47 -20.14
C VAL A 298 -8.24 5.36 -20.54
N GLY A 299 -8.69 4.11 -20.52
CA GLY A 299 -7.89 2.99 -21.01
C GLY A 299 -8.75 1.80 -21.41
N THR A 300 -8.26 1.04 -22.38
CA THR A 300 -8.88 -0.22 -22.81
C THR A 300 -7.83 -1.29 -23.06
N ALA A 301 -8.14 -2.54 -22.72
CA ALA A 301 -7.41 -3.70 -23.21
C ALA A 301 -8.32 -4.52 -24.12
N THR A 302 -7.86 -4.75 -25.35
CA THR A 302 -8.56 -5.56 -26.35
C THR A 302 -7.77 -6.85 -26.53
N PRO A 303 -8.41 -8.03 -26.43
CA PRO A 303 -7.71 -9.28 -26.63
C PRO A 303 -7.31 -9.41 -28.11
N ARG A 304 -6.18 -10.07 -28.39
CA ARG A 304 -5.74 -10.44 -29.73
C ARG A 304 -5.48 -11.93 -29.83
N GLU A 305 -5.47 -12.43 -31.07
CA GLU A 305 -5.04 -13.78 -31.33
C GLU A 305 -3.57 -13.91 -30.93
N PRO A 306 -3.22 -14.83 -30.01
CA PRO A 306 -1.86 -14.93 -29.53
C PRO A 306 -0.94 -15.53 -30.61
N PRO A 307 0.29 -15.01 -30.76
CA PRO A 307 1.31 -15.63 -31.62
C PRO A 307 1.65 -17.06 -31.18
N GLU A 308 2.34 -17.81 -32.04
CA GLU A 308 2.83 -19.16 -31.69
C GLU A 308 3.60 -19.14 -30.35
N HIS A 309 3.35 -20.18 -29.53
CA HIS A 309 3.90 -20.36 -28.17
C HIS A 309 3.33 -19.42 -27.07
N TRP A 310 2.38 -18.55 -27.39
CA TRP A 310 1.65 -17.74 -26.42
C TRP A 310 0.20 -18.18 -26.28
N GLN A 311 -0.36 -18.09 -25.07
CA GLN A 311 -1.71 -18.55 -24.77
C GLN A 311 -2.70 -17.38 -24.74
N ALA A 312 -2.24 -16.16 -24.42
CA ALA A 312 -3.05 -14.95 -24.42
C ALA A 312 -2.23 -13.75 -24.91
N ALA A 313 -2.89 -12.85 -25.63
CA ALA A 313 -2.35 -11.59 -26.10
C ALA A 313 -3.36 -10.46 -25.89
N TRP A 314 -2.88 -9.29 -25.46
CA TRP A 314 -3.71 -8.09 -25.23
C TRP A 314 -3.03 -6.87 -25.80
N CYS A 315 -3.80 -6.00 -26.45
CA CYS A 315 -3.36 -4.67 -26.84
C CYS A 315 -4.01 -3.62 -25.96
N PHE A 316 -3.17 -2.77 -25.38
CA PHE A 316 -3.58 -1.67 -24.54
C PHE A 316 -3.69 -0.39 -25.37
N SER A 317 -4.68 0.45 -25.05
CA SER A 317 -4.82 1.78 -25.64
C SER A 317 -3.65 2.71 -25.33
N THR A 318 -2.80 2.36 -24.36
CA THR A 318 -1.54 3.05 -24.03
C THR A 318 -0.47 2.85 -25.11
N GLY A 319 -0.65 1.85 -26.00
CA GLY A 319 0.30 1.50 -27.07
C GLY A 319 1.15 0.28 -26.75
N ASP A 320 0.97 -0.32 -25.56
CA ASP A 320 1.67 -1.52 -25.13
C ASP A 320 0.89 -2.79 -25.50
N GLU A 321 1.63 -3.88 -25.70
CA GLU A 321 1.12 -5.21 -25.94
C GLU A 321 1.64 -6.16 -24.87
N LEU A 322 0.74 -6.95 -24.31
CA LEU A 322 1.03 -7.96 -23.30
C LEU A 322 0.81 -9.36 -23.89
N LEU A 323 1.83 -10.20 -23.83
CA LEU A 323 1.75 -11.62 -24.14
C LEU A 323 1.96 -12.43 -22.86
N ILE A 324 1.15 -13.47 -22.66
CA ILE A 324 1.20 -14.34 -21.49
C ILE A 324 1.23 -15.79 -21.96
N SER A 325 2.22 -16.54 -21.46
CA SER A 325 2.30 -17.98 -21.66
C SER A 325 2.45 -18.75 -20.37
N TRP A 326 1.94 -19.98 -20.37
CA TRP A 326 2.00 -20.86 -19.20
C TRP A 326 2.21 -22.31 -19.64
N GLU A 327 3.44 -22.80 -19.48
CA GLU A 327 3.87 -24.10 -20.02
C GLU A 327 3.30 -25.30 -19.24
N SER A 328 3.26 -25.24 -17.90
CA SER A 328 2.52 -26.21 -17.08
C SER A 328 1.70 -25.48 -16.01
N SER A 329 0.38 -25.72 -15.97
CA SER A 329 -0.56 -25.04 -15.07
C SER A 329 -0.38 -25.37 -13.58
N THR A 330 0.66 -26.13 -13.25
CA THR A 330 0.96 -26.63 -11.90
C THR A 330 1.90 -25.72 -11.11
N SER A 331 2.70 -24.86 -11.76
CA SER A 331 3.66 -23.98 -11.07
C SER A 331 3.72 -22.57 -11.67
N MET A 332 3.90 -21.55 -10.81
CA MET A 332 4.18 -20.16 -11.22
C MET A 332 5.55 -20.02 -11.92
N SER A 333 6.46 -20.98 -11.75
CA SER A 333 7.75 -21.00 -12.45
C SER A 333 7.60 -20.99 -13.96
N ASP A 334 6.47 -21.46 -14.46
CA ASP A 334 6.23 -21.73 -15.88
C ASP A 334 5.42 -20.63 -16.57
N LEU A 335 5.02 -19.60 -15.81
CA LEU A 335 4.39 -18.40 -16.34
C LEU A 335 5.44 -17.46 -16.94
N ASN A 336 5.27 -17.09 -18.20
CA ASN A 336 6.13 -16.13 -18.87
C ASN A 336 5.31 -14.95 -19.36
N PHE A 337 5.93 -13.77 -19.31
CA PHE A 337 5.32 -12.50 -19.69
C PHE A 337 6.24 -11.79 -20.68
N CYS A 338 5.66 -11.24 -21.75
CA CYS A 338 6.36 -10.33 -22.65
C CYS A 338 5.54 -9.04 -22.77
N LEU A 339 6.20 -7.91 -22.53
CA LEU A 339 5.66 -6.57 -22.75
C LEU A 339 6.40 -5.96 -23.93
N ARG A 340 5.65 -5.48 -24.92
CA ARG A 340 6.16 -4.80 -26.11
C ARG A 340 5.52 -3.43 -26.21
N ASN A 341 6.29 -2.41 -26.57
CA ASN A 341 5.74 -1.09 -26.87
C ASN A 341 5.81 -0.87 -28.38
N GLN A 342 4.67 -0.58 -29.01
CA GLN A 342 4.61 -0.39 -30.48
C GLN A 342 5.20 0.95 -30.94
N LYS A 343 5.41 1.91 -30.03
CA LYS A 343 5.77 3.30 -30.36
C LYS A 343 7.21 3.67 -30.05
N SER A 344 7.94 2.88 -29.26
CA SER A 344 9.29 3.20 -28.81
C SER A 344 10.15 1.94 -28.72
N SER A 345 11.25 1.90 -29.47
CA SER A 345 12.33 0.92 -29.35
C SER A 345 13.27 1.18 -28.17
N ASP A 346 13.26 2.39 -27.61
CA ASP A 346 14.39 2.91 -26.84
C ASP A 346 14.30 2.61 -25.33
N SER A 347 13.10 2.37 -24.80
CA SER A 347 12.92 1.94 -23.41
C SER A 347 12.52 0.46 -23.35
N LEU A 348 13.42 -0.39 -22.85
CA LEU A 348 13.11 -1.79 -22.57
C LEU A 348 12.32 -1.89 -21.26
N VAL A 349 11.16 -2.55 -21.30
CA VAL A 349 10.32 -2.81 -20.12
C VAL A 349 10.26 -4.32 -19.89
N LYS A 350 10.48 -4.75 -18.64
CA LYS A 350 10.38 -6.15 -18.24
C LYS A 350 9.41 -6.32 -17.09
N LEU A 351 8.62 -7.39 -17.16
CA LEU A 351 7.77 -7.84 -16.06
C LEU A 351 8.42 -9.07 -15.41
N LEU A 352 8.90 -8.92 -14.19
CA LEU A 352 9.59 -9.97 -13.45
C LEU A 352 8.64 -10.65 -12.47
N LYS A 353 8.67 -11.98 -12.42
CA LYS A 353 7.92 -12.76 -11.42
C LYS A 353 8.40 -12.45 -10.01
N GLY A 354 7.49 -12.34 -9.05
CA GLY A 354 7.78 -12.14 -7.63
C GLY A 354 8.17 -10.72 -7.25
N LYS A 355 8.51 -10.55 -5.96
CA LYS A 355 8.98 -9.29 -5.37
C LYS A 355 10.49 -9.14 -5.65
N LYS A 356 10.89 -8.30 -6.60
CA LYS A 356 12.29 -8.17 -7.03
C LYS A 356 12.86 -6.78 -6.71
N MET A 357 14.18 -6.64 -6.83
CA MET A 357 14.90 -5.40 -6.55
C MET A 357 14.59 -4.87 -5.13
N GLN A 358 14.14 -3.61 -5.00
CA GLN A 358 13.80 -2.98 -3.72
C GLN A 358 12.62 -3.63 -2.98
N TYR A 359 11.79 -4.40 -3.68
CA TYR A 359 10.63 -5.08 -3.09
C TYR A 359 10.98 -6.39 -2.39
N ARG A 360 12.22 -6.89 -2.52
CA ARG A 360 12.66 -8.10 -1.81
C ARG A 360 12.57 -7.86 -0.30
N ALA A 361 11.73 -8.64 0.38
CA ALA A 361 11.60 -8.56 1.82
C ALA A 361 12.92 -9.00 2.48
N ARG A 362 13.45 -8.18 3.39
CA ARG A 362 14.54 -8.59 4.27
C ARG A 362 13.89 -9.33 5.44
N LYS A 363 14.15 -10.63 5.60
CA LYS A 363 13.78 -11.34 6.84
C LYS A 363 14.52 -10.64 7.99
N ILE A 364 13.84 -9.81 8.76
CA ILE A 364 14.35 -9.34 10.05
C ILE A 364 14.21 -10.55 10.97
N SER A 365 15.22 -11.42 10.97
CA SER A 365 15.23 -12.60 11.80
C SER A 365 15.22 -12.18 13.27
N SER A 366 14.09 -12.39 13.93
CA SER A 366 13.98 -12.35 15.39
C SER A 366 14.54 -13.64 16.03
N LYS A 367 15.60 -14.21 15.46
CA LYS A 367 16.33 -15.34 16.04
C LYS A 367 17.74 -14.87 16.33
N SER A 368 18.02 -14.83 17.63
CA SER A 368 19.33 -14.68 18.25
C SER A 368 20.46 -15.29 17.43
N LYS A 369 21.57 -14.54 17.36
CA LYS A 369 22.88 -14.99 16.90
C LYS A 369 23.24 -16.31 17.57
N GLU A 370 23.10 -17.41 16.84
CA GLU A 370 23.90 -18.64 16.94
C GLU A 370 23.35 -19.62 15.91
N HIS A 371 23.96 -19.60 14.72
CA HIS A 371 23.99 -20.61 13.66
C HIS A 371 24.06 -19.98 12.25
N GLU A 372 24.89 -18.96 12.07
CA GLU A 372 25.49 -18.70 10.76
C GLU A 372 26.62 -19.70 10.53
N LYS A 373 26.26 -20.91 10.09
CA LYS A 373 27.13 -21.83 9.33
C LYS A 373 26.28 -23.01 8.89
N ARG A 374 25.63 -22.84 7.74
CA ARG A 374 25.27 -23.84 6.70
C ARG A 374 24.09 -23.29 5.91
N GLU A 375 24.33 -22.26 5.09
CA GLU A 375 23.44 -21.94 3.99
C GLU A 375 24.02 -22.56 2.73
N ASN A 376 23.59 -23.79 2.47
CA ASN A 376 23.39 -24.31 1.13
C ASN A 376 22.30 -25.37 1.26
N THR A 377 21.28 -25.24 0.41
CA THR A 377 20.17 -26.18 0.19
C THR A 377 18.97 -26.01 1.12
N GLU A 378 17.95 -25.31 0.60
CA GLU A 378 16.52 -25.68 0.54
C GLU A 378 15.68 -24.40 0.57
N LYS A 379 15.27 -23.94 -0.64
CA LYS A 379 14.09 -23.07 -0.76
C LYS A 379 12.92 -23.89 -0.23
N THR A 380 12.31 -23.43 0.85
CA THR A 380 11.14 -24.06 1.44
C THR A 380 9.89 -23.62 0.67
N ASP A 381 8.92 -24.52 0.53
CA ASP A 381 7.65 -24.27 -0.20
C ASP A 381 6.91 -23.00 0.25
N ASP A 382 7.12 -22.56 1.51
CA ASP A 382 6.59 -21.32 2.07
C ASP A 382 7.09 -20.04 1.33
N GLU A 383 8.30 -20.05 0.76
CA GLU A 383 8.85 -18.89 0.04
C GLU A 383 8.18 -18.68 -1.33
N ASP A 384 7.73 -19.76 -1.96
CA ASP A 384 7.06 -19.71 -3.26
C ASP A 384 5.58 -19.31 -3.12
N GLU A 385 4.90 -19.67 -2.02
CA GLU A 385 3.55 -19.16 -1.71
C GLU A 385 3.53 -17.65 -1.41
N ASP A 386 4.56 -17.13 -0.74
CA ASP A 386 4.68 -15.72 -0.38
C ASP A 386 5.04 -14.79 -1.55
N GLU A 387 5.59 -15.34 -2.64
CA GLU A 387 5.77 -14.64 -3.93
C GLU A 387 4.58 -14.83 -4.90
N GLU A 388 3.64 -15.72 -4.60
CA GLU A 388 2.50 -16.01 -5.47
C GLU A 388 1.66 -14.74 -5.75
N GLY A 389 1.39 -14.50 -7.03
CA GLY A 389 0.61 -13.36 -7.46
C GLY A 389 1.40 -12.06 -7.64
N PHE A 390 2.62 -11.95 -7.12
CA PHE A 390 3.43 -10.74 -7.25
C PHE A 390 4.17 -10.68 -8.58
N LEU A 391 4.19 -9.51 -9.21
CA LEU A 391 5.05 -9.18 -10.34
C LEU A 391 5.69 -7.79 -10.13
N THR A 392 6.96 -7.65 -10.46
CA THR A 392 7.71 -6.38 -10.43
C THR A 392 7.90 -5.86 -11.85
N LEU A 393 7.41 -4.65 -12.14
CA LEU A 393 7.64 -3.95 -13.41
C LEU A 393 8.97 -3.20 -13.33
N VAL A 394 9.84 -3.42 -14.31
CA VAL A 394 11.19 -2.81 -14.37
C VAL A 394 11.38 -2.11 -15.71
N ARG A 395 11.77 -0.83 -15.66
CA ARG A 395 12.16 -0.04 -16.83
C ARG A 395 13.67 0.10 -16.91
N PHE A 396 14.21 -0.10 -18.11
CA PHE A 396 15.62 0.12 -18.41
C PHE A 396 15.72 1.41 -19.24
N THR A 397 16.55 2.34 -18.77
CA THR A 397 16.83 3.62 -19.42
C THR A 397 18.34 3.84 -19.43
N GLU A 398 18.83 4.85 -20.16
CA GLU A 398 20.23 5.25 -20.12
C GLU A 398 20.70 5.55 -18.68
N ASP A 399 19.86 6.24 -17.89
CA ASP A 399 20.12 6.53 -16.48
C ASP A 399 20.06 5.29 -15.58
N ASN A 400 19.33 4.25 -16.00
CA ASN A 400 19.08 3.03 -15.22
C ASN A 400 19.38 1.78 -16.06
N PRO A 401 20.65 1.53 -16.44
CA PRO A 401 21.01 0.42 -17.33
C PRO A 401 20.83 -0.96 -16.68
N ILE A 402 20.83 -1.02 -15.33
CA ILE A 402 20.56 -2.24 -14.54
C ILE A 402 19.06 -2.44 -14.31
N GLY A 403 18.23 -1.47 -14.72
CA GLY A 403 16.78 -1.47 -14.58
C GLY A 403 16.33 -0.87 -13.25
N ARG A 404 15.30 -0.02 -13.30
CA ARG A 404 14.62 0.59 -12.15
C ARG A 404 13.24 -0.03 -11.99
N PRO A 405 12.89 -0.59 -10.80
CA PRO A 405 11.54 -1.05 -10.55
C PRO A 405 10.58 0.15 -10.46
N THR A 406 9.58 0.23 -11.34
CA THR A 406 8.63 1.36 -11.39
C THR A 406 7.24 0.99 -10.89
N ALA A 407 6.93 -0.30 -10.77
CA ALA A 407 5.71 -0.76 -10.13
C ALA A 407 5.85 -2.15 -9.51
N LEU A 408 5.05 -2.41 -8.48
CA LEU A 408 4.81 -3.74 -7.92
C LEU A 408 3.31 -4.02 -7.98
N LEU A 409 2.92 -5.15 -8.55
CA LEU A 409 1.52 -5.57 -8.60
C LEU A 409 1.35 -6.94 -7.95
N ASN A 410 0.20 -7.14 -7.31
CA ASN A 410 -0.30 -8.46 -6.98
C ASN A 410 -1.57 -8.71 -7.82
N TRP A 411 -1.46 -9.50 -8.89
CA TRP A 411 -2.57 -9.72 -9.83
C TRP A 411 -3.69 -10.59 -9.24
N LYS A 412 -3.39 -11.40 -8.22
CA LYS A 412 -4.36 -12.25 -7.54
C LYS A 412 -5.25 -11.45 -6.59
N LEU A 413 -4.65 -10.51 -5.86
CA LEU A 413 -5.33 -9.60 -4.93
C LEU A 413 -5.78 -8.28 -5.56
N LEU A 414 -5.39 -8.02 -6.82
CA LEU A 414 -5.65 -6.79 -7.57
C LEU A 414 -5.18 -5.51 -6.85
N ILE A 415 -3.95 -5.53 -6.35
CA ILE A 415 -3.30 -4.38 -5.69
C ILE A 415 -2.11 -3.97 -6.52
N VAL A 416 -1.88 -2.67 -6.65
CA VAL A 416 -0.74 -2.12 -7.36
C VAL A 416 -0.12 -0.98 -6.57
N GLU A 417 1.20 -0.94 -6.59
CA GLU A 417 2.04 0.18 -6.20
C GLU A 417 2.79 0.65 -7.45
N LEU A 418 2.79 1.95 -7.74
CA LEU A 418 3.50 2.49 -8.91
C LEU A 418 4.12 3.86 -8.62
N LEU A 419 5.28 4.12 -9.21
CA LEU A 419 5.94 5.42 -9.12
C LEU A 419 5.17 6.49 -9.92
N PRO A 420 5.31 7.79 -9.58
CA PRO A 420 4.63 8.88 -10.29
C PRO A 420 4.85 8.94 -11.81
N GLU A 421 5.98 8.41 -12.30
CA GLU A 421 6.35 8.38 -13.71
C GLU A 421 5.64 7.25 -14.48
N GLU A 422 5.09 6.27 -13.78
CA GLU A 422 4.37 5.15 -14.38
C GLU A 422 2.88 5.48 -14.53
N ASP A 423 2.27 5.16 -15.67
CA ASP A 423 0.86 5.46 -15.89
C ASP A 423 -0.04 4.48 -15.13
N ALA A 424 -0.86 4.98 -14.19
CA ALA A 424 -1.78 4.17 -13.40
C ALA A 424 -2.72 3.33 -14.26
N VAL A 425 -3.20 3.87 -15.38
CA VAL A 425 -4.11 3.14 -16.29
C VAL A 425 -3.38 1.98 -16.95
N PHE A 426 -2.11 2.16 -17.36
CA PHE A 426 -1.29 1.08 -17.90
C PHE A 426 -1.13 -0.05 -16.87
N VAL A 427 -0.75 0.27 -15.63
CA VAL A 427 -0.51 -0.73 -14.58
C VAL A 427 -1.81 -1.47 -14.20
N LEU A 428 -2.95 -0.78 -14.18
CA LEU A 428 -4.25 -1.39 -13.94
C LEU A 428 -4.67 -2.32 -15.10
N LEU A 429 -4.50 -1.90 -16.36
CA LEU A 429 -4.77 -2.75 -17.53
C LEU A 429 -3.90 -4.01 -17.50
N LEU A 430 -2.61 -3.85 -17.18
CA LEU A 430 -1.67 -4.95 -17.01
C LEU A 430 -2.15 -5.95 -15.94
N CYS A 431 -2.45 -5.46 -14.74
CA CYS A 431 -2.89 -6.28 -13.61
C CYS A 431 -4.18 -7.08 -13.92
N ILE A 432 -5.19 -6.42 -14.51
CA ILE A 432 -6.48 -7.03 -14.81
C ILE A 432 -6.39 -8.01 -15.99
N SER A 433 -5.61 -7.70 -17.02
CA SER A 433 -5.40 -8.59 -18.17
C SER A 433 -4.69 -9.87 -17.76
N ILE A 434 -3.72 -9.78 -16.85
CA ILE A 434 -3.05 -10.95 -16.27
C ILE A 434 -4.03 -11.80 -15.50
N LEU A 435 -4.80 -11.20 -14.57
CA LEU A 435 -5.82 -11.94 -13.82
C LEU A 435 -6.80 -12.66 -14.75
N ARG A 436 -7.34 -11.95 -15.76
CA ARG A 436 -8.30 -12.51 -16.71
C ARG A 436 -7.71 -13.68 -17.49
N SER A 437 -6.49 -13.55 -17.98
CA SER A 437 -5.83 -14.59 -18.77
C SER A 437 -5.50 -15.82 -17.91
N ILE A 438 -4.96 -15.62 -16.70
CA ILE A 438 -4.65 -16.73 -15.79
C ILE A 438 -5.93 -17.44 -15.34
N SER A 439 -7.00 -16.71 -15.03
CA SER A 439 -8.32 -17.30 -14.73
C SER A 439 -8.83 -18.18 -15.88
N GLU A 440 -8.66 -17.74 -17.13
CA GLU A 440 -9.03 -18.52 -18.31
C GLU A 440 -8.16 -19.77 -18.46
N MET A 441 -6.83 -19.62 -18.37
CA MET A 441 -5.87 -20.73 -18.52
C MET A 441 -6.10 -21.84 -17.48
N ARG A 442 -6.40 -21.48 -16.22
CA ARG A 442 -6.68 -22.45 -15.15
C ARG A 442 -8.11 -22.96 -15.14
N LYS A 443 -9.04 -22.26 -15.78
CA LYS A 443 -10.49 -22.47 -15.63
C LYS A 443 -10.94 -22.38 -14.16
N GLU A 444 -10.32 -21.48 -13.41
CA GLU A 444 -10.54 -21.27 -11.97
C GLU A 444 -10.78 -19.78 -11.67
N ASP A 445 -11.49 -19.51 -10.57
CA ASP A 445 -11.67 -18.15 -10.06
C ASP A 445 -10.52 -17.72 -9.13
N VAL A 446 -9.32 -17.57 -9.68
CA VAL A 446 -8.10 -17.27 -8.90
C VAL A 446 -8.08 -15.90 -8.22
N GLY A 447 -8.88 -14.93 -8.69
CA GLY A 447 -8.91 -13.55 -8.17
C GLY A 447 -10.31 -13.08 -7.79
N SER A 448 -11.21 -14.00 -7.45
CA SER A 448 -12.57 -13.69 -7.01
C SER A 448 -13.36 -12.83 -8.03
N LEU A 449 -13.17 -13.08 -9.32
CA LEU A 449 -13.90 -12.47 -10.44
C LEU A 449 -15.40 -12.73 -10.34
N LEU A 450 -15.84 -13.85 -9.75
CA LEU A 450 -17.26 -14.18 -9.59
C LEU A 450 -17.94 -13.40 -8.45
N ILE A 451 -17.20 -12.69 -7.61
CA ILE A 451 -17.79 -11.76 -6.64
C ILE A 451 -18.36 -10.56 -7.40
N ARG A 452 -19.69 -10.39 -7.30
CA ARG A 452 -20.51 -9.42 -8.04
C ARG A 452 -21.23 -8.45 -7.11
N ARG A 453 -20.63 -8.16 -5.96
CA ARG A 453 -21.16 -7.23 -4.96
C ARG A 453 -20.03 -6.44 -4.34
N ARG A 454 -20.35 -5.24 -3.87
CA ARG A 454 -19.43 -4.42 -3.08
C ARG A 454 -19.12 -5.09 -1.74
N LEU A 455 -17.83 -5.32 -1.49
CA LEU A 455 -17.34 -5.77 -0.20
C LEU A 455 -17.23 -4.58 0.77
N LYS A 456 -17.33 -4.86 2.07
CA LYS A 456 -17.26 -3.82 3.09
C LYS A 456 -15.81 -3.39 3.27
N GLU A 457 -15.56 -2.13 3.00
CA GLU A 457 -14.26 -1.49 3.20
C GLU A 457 -14.18 -0.78 4.55
N ALA A 458 -12.97 -0.62 5.06
CA ALA A 458 -12.72 0.20 6.24
C ALA A 458 -13.22 1.63 5.98
N LYS A 459 -13.73 2.28 7.03
CA LYS A 459 -14.14 3.68 6.93
C LYS A 459 -12.95 4.55 6.54
N LEU A 460 -13.17 5.53 5.66
CA LEU A 460 -12.16 6.51 5.26
C LEU A 460 -11.46 7.11 6.49
N GLY A 461 -10.12 7.06 6.50
CA GLY A 461 -9.28 7.57 7.57
C GLY A 461 -9.16 6.68 8.80
N ALA A 462 -9.77 5.49 8.82
CA ALA A 462 -9.63 4.54 9.91
C ALA A 462 -8.33 3.72 9.78
N ARG A 463 -8.12 3.11 8.61
CA ARG A 463 -6.99 2.21 8.29
C ARG A 463 -6.40 2.48 6.90
N ASP A 464 -6.15 3.75 6.57
CA ASP A 464 -5.57 4.09 5.26
C ASP A 464 -4.19 3.42 5.17
N TRP A 465 -4.02 2.50 4.23
CA TRP A 465 -2.85 1.62 4.19
C TRP A 465 -1.65 2.37 3.58
N GLY A 466 -0.45 2.15 4.11
CA GLY A 466 0.73 2.88 3.68
C GLY A 466 0.70 4.40 3.98
N SER A 467 -0.29 4.90 4.72
CA SER A 467 -0.33 6.28 5.23
C SER A 467 0.65 6.49 6.39
N VAL A 468 0.97 5.42 7.12
CA VAL A 468 1.97 5.40 8.19
C VAL A 468 2.77 4.11 8.09
N ILE A 469 4.09 4.22 7.98
CA ILE A 469 5.01 3.07 7.94
C ILE A 469 6.04 3.26 9.04
N LEU A 470 6.25 2.24 9.86
CA LEU A 470 7.27 2.25 10.90
C LEU A 470 8.64 1.95 10.29
N HIS A 471 9.63 2.74 10.69
CA HIS A 471 11.01 2.39 10.43
C HIS A 471 11.39 1.11 11.21
N PRO A 472 12.21 0.20 10.65
CA PRO A 472 12.53 -1.06 11.31
C PRO A 472 13.15 -0.91 12.70
N SER A 473 13.88 0.18 12.96
CA SER A 473 14.43 0.47 14.30
C SER A 473 13.36 0.78 15.36
N SER A 474 12.12 1.06 14.95
CA SER A 474 10.98 1.31 15.83
C SER A 474 10.03 0.11 15.98
N PHE A 475 10.26 -0.99 15.24
CA PHE A 475 9.51 -2.21 15.46
C PHE A 475 9.78 -2.77 16.85
N SER A 476 8.72 -3.27 17.49
CA SER A 476 8.77 -3.93 18.79
C SER A 476 7.77 -5.06 18.78
N SER A 477 7.99 -6.11 19.57
CA SER A 477 7.01 -7.19 19.78
C SER A 477 5.65 -6.67 20.25
N THR A 478 5.61 -5.47 20.85
CA THR A 478 4.38 -4.79 21.29
C THR A 478 3.64 -4.04 20.18
N ILE A 479 4.27 -3.83 19.02
CA ILE A 479 3.74 -3.10 17.87
C ILE A 479 3.78 -4.03 16.65
N SER A 480 2.76 -4.89 16.54
CA SER A 480 2.65 -5.92 15.50
C SER A 480 1.44 -5.68 14.59
N SER A 481 1.34 -4.47 14.01
CA SER A 481 0.29 -4.18 13.01
C SER A 481 0.84 -4.32 11.59
N PRO A 482 0.27 -5.17 10.73
CA PRO A 482 0.70 -5.30 9.34
C PRO A 482 0.46 -4.00 8.54
N TYR A 483 -0.45 -3.14 9.01
CA TYR A 483 -0.75 -1.84 8.39
C TYR A 483 0.34 -0.78 8.60
N LEU A 484 1.30 -1.04 9.49
CA LEU A 484 2.45 -0.17 9.75
C LEU A 484 3.72 -0.63 9.01
N GLN A 485 3.59 -1.62 8.14
CA GLN A 485 4.68 -2.18 7.35
C GLN A 485 4.40 -1.94 5.87
N PRO A 486 5.41 -2.07 5.00
CA PRO A 486 5.17 -2.12 3.56
C PRO A 486 4.11 -3.18 3.25
N TRP A 487 3.09 -2.81 2.48
CA TRP A 487 1.89 -3.64 2.28
C TRP A 487 2.22 -5.02 1.72
N TYR A 488 3.24 -5.10 0.86
CA TYR A 488 3.68 -6.32 0.19
C TYR A 488 4.38 -7.33 1.12
N TRP A 489 4.64 -6.97 2.39
CA TRP A 489 5.09 -7.92 3.40
C TRP A 489 3.95 -8.76 3.97
N ASN A 490 2.73 -8.21 4.00
CA ASN A 490 1.55 -8.85 4.60
C ASN A 490 0.28 -8.56 3.77
N ALA A 491 0.35 -8.71 2.44
CA ALA A 491 -0.65 -8.20 1.52
C ALA A 491 -2.07 -8.72 1.79
N LYS A 492 -2.21 -10.03 2.09
CA LYS A 492 -3.49 -10.66 2.46
C LYS A 492 -4.13 -9.97 3.69
N SER A 493 -3.32 -9.68 4.70
CA SER A 493 -3.78 -9.06 5.96
C SER A 493 -4.14 -7.58 5.83
N VAL A 494 -3.39 -6.84 5.00
CA VAL A 494 -3.61 -5.40 4.76
C VAL A 494 -4.88 -5.14 3.94
N ILE A 495 -5.28 -6.10 3.10
CA ILE A 495 -6.32 -5.92 2.09
C ILE A 495 -7.58 -6.70 2.41
N ALA A 496 -7.58 -7.44 3.53
CA ALA A 496 -8.76 -8.11 4.03
C ALA A 496 -9.93 -7.13 4.23
N PRO A 497 -11.16 -7.50 3.84
CA PRO A 497 -12.35 -6.67 4.02
C PRO A 497 -12.65 -6.42 5.51
N ASP A 498 -13.30 -5.29 5.81
CA ASP A 498 -13.64 -4.93 7.18
C ASP A 498 -14.76 -5.82 7.74
N GLY A 499 -14.52 -6.43 8.90
CA GLY A 499 -15.53 -7.23 9.61
C GLY A 499 -15.34 -8.74 9.58
N GLY A 500 -14.24 -9.26 9.02
CA GLY A 500 -13.90 -10.69 9.16
C GLY A 500 -14.95 -11.63 8.56
N ASP A 501 -15.70 -11.17 7.56
CA ASP A 501 -16.51 -12.05 6.73
C ASP A 501 -15.55 -13.03 6.07
N ASN A 502 -15.43 -14.20 6.69
CA ASN A 502 -14.79 -15.37 6.15
C ASN A 502 -15.34 -15.58 4.75
N VAL A 503 -14.56 -15.23 3.73
CA VAL A 503 -14.81 -15.57 2.33
C VAL A 503 -15.00 -17.10 2.18
N THR A 504 -14.53 -17.88 3.16
CA THR A 504 -14.72 -19.33 3.29
C THR A 504 -16.14 -19.77 3.64
N LYS A 505 -17.01 -18.91 4.19
CA LYS A 505 -18.45 -19.16 4.18
C LYS A 505 -18.99 -18.44 2.96
N GLN A 506 -19.18 -19.15 1.85
CA GLN A 506 -20.06 -18.67 0.78
C GLN A 506 -21.39 -18.28 1.44
N PRO A 507 -21.67 -16.98 1.68
CA PRO A 507 -22.98 -16.60 2.18
C PRO A 507 -23.92 -16.92 1.04
N ALA A 508 -24.99 -17.69 1.29
CA ALA A 508 -25.96 -18.13 0.29
C ALA A 508 -26.11 -17.05 -0.79
N VAL A 509 -25.48 -17.30 -1.94
CA VAL A 509 -25.18 -16.26 -2.91
C VAL A 509 -26.46 -15.97 -3.66
N SER A 510 -27.35 -15.20 -3.03
CA SER A 510 -28.59 -14.72 -3.62
C SER A 510 -28.25 -13.61 -4.60
N HIS A 511 -27.62 -13.99 -5.71
CA HIS A 511 -27.51 -13.12 -6.87
C HIS A 511 -28.91 -12.76 -7.34
N SER A 512 -29.12 -11.49 -7.67
CA SER A 512 -30.38 -11.07 -8.25
C SER A 512 -30.61 -11.87 -9.54
N PRO A 513 -31.82 -12.43 -9.77
CA PRO A 513 -32.13 -13.12 -11.03
C PRO A 513 -31.83 -12.28 -12.29
N VAL A 514 -31.85 -10.95 -12.13
CA VAL A 514 -31.60 -9.96 -13.18
C VAL A 514 -30.12 -9.92 -13.61
N GLU A 515 -29.19 -10.23 -12.70
CA GLU A 515 -27.75 -10.23 -12.96
C GLU A 515 -27.31 -11.46 -13.78
N GLY A 516 -28.10 -12.55 -13.79
CA GLY A 516 -27.73 -13.82 -14.41
C GLY A 516 -26.95 -14.74 -13.45
N GLY A 517 -27.05 -16.05 -13.65
CA GLY A 517 -26.41 -17.06 -12.79
C GLY A 517 -24.91 -17.21 -13.06
N ASP A 518 -24.20 -17.85 -12.14
CA ASP A 518 -22.73 -18.04 -12.23
C ASP A 518 -22.29 -18.70 -13.53
N MET A 519 -23.07 -19.63 -14.07
CA MET A 519 -22.76 -20.31 -15.33
C MET A 519 -22.54 -19.36 -16.50
N LEU A 520 -23.23 -18.22 -16.53
CA LEU A 520 -23.02 -17.18 -17.55
C LEU A 520 -21.60 -16.60 -17.46
N TYR A 521 -21.22 -16.19 -16.26
CA TYR A 521 -19.93 -15.54 -16.00
C TYR A 521 -18.78 -16.53 -16.16
N LYS A 522 -18.96 -17.77 -15.69
CA LYS A 522 -18.02 -18.87 -15.89
C LYS A 522 -17.74 -19.11 -17.38
N LYS A 523 -18.77 -19.18 -18.23
CA LYS A 523 -18.60 -19.31 -19.70
C LYS A 523 -17.91 -18.11 -20.35
N GLY A 524 -18.20 -16.90 -19.88
CA GLY A 524 -17.55 -15.70 -20.41
C GLY A 524 -16.14 -15.45 -19.84
N LEU A 525 -15.75 -16.13 -18.77
CA LEU A 525 -14.41 -16.12 -18.19
C LEU A 525 -13.53 -17.25 -18.74
N TRP A 526 -14.08 -18.44 -18.86
CA TRP A 526 -13.37 -19.66 -19.23
C TRP A 526 -13.95 -20.13 -20.56
N HIS A 527 -13.32 -19.76 -21.66
CA HIS A 527 -13.77 -20.23 -22.96
C HIS A 527 -13.49 -21.74 -23.09
N GLU A 528 -14.42 -22.51 -23.65
CA GLU A 528 -14.11 -23.79 -24.28
C GLU A 528 -13.63 -23.48 -25.70
N ARG A 529 -12.31 -23.35 -25.93
CA ARG A 529 -11.80 -23.35 -27.32
C ARG A 529 -12.17 -24.73 -27.88
N ARG A 530 -13.12 -24.76 -28.82
CA ARG A 530 -13.39 -25.94 -29.65
C ARG A 530 -12.46 -25.94 -30.84
#